data_AF-A0A5D2PJ27-F1
#
_entry.id   AF-A0A5D2PJ27-F1
#
_cell.length_a   1.000
_cell.length_b   1.000
_cell.length_c   1.000
_cell.angle_alpha   90.00
_cell.angle_beta   90.00
_cell.angle_gamma   90.00
#
_symmetry.space_group_name_H-M   'P 1'
#
loop_
_entity.id
_entity.type
_entity.pdbx_description
1 polymer ?
#
loop_
_entity_poly.entity_id
_entity_poly.type
_entity_poly.pdbx_seq_one_letter_code
_entity_poly.pdbx_strand_id
1 'polypeptide(L)'
;MYGLWGFERLKLRMMVVMLLMLVLSLFEQNMSFSSPLNSEGLALLRFKQRVVSDPFGSLSNWKEIDGEIDPCSWFGVECSDEKVVILNLKDLCLVGNLGPEFGKLENLKSILLRNNSLSGSIPQEIGELKELEVLDLGFNNFSGPFPSDFGNNLSLTTLLLDNNEFLGNLAPEIYEEYCPARRYSLWEAAAAGVCTL
;
A
#
# COMPACT_ATOMS: atom_id res chain seq x y z
N MET A 1 -44.28 57.23 -0.35
CA MET A 1 -42.80 57.29 -0.23
C MET A 1 -42.26 56.14 0.64
N TYR A 2 -42.65 54.88 0.39
CA TYR A 2 -42.26 53.73 1.22
C TYR A 2 -41.43 52.65 0.48
N GLY A 3 -41.32 52.71 -0.85
CA GLY A 3 -40.60 51.70 -1.65
C GLY A 3 -39.08 51.85 -1.66
N LEU A 4 -38.56 53.07 -1.51
CA LEU A 4 -37.11 53.33 -1.52
C LEU A 4 -36.41 52.81 -0.25
N TRP A 5 -37.09 52.89 0.91
CA TRP A 5 -36.58 52.37 2.19
C TRP A 5 -36.48 50.84 2.23
N GLY A 6 -37.37 50.13 1.54
CA GLY A 6 -37.31 48.67 1.40
C GLY A 6 -36.16 48.22 0.52
N PHE A 7 -35.89 48.96 -0.56
CA PHE A 7 -34.82 48.65 -1.51
C PHE A 7 -33.43 48.83 -0.90
N GLU A 8 -33.21 49.90 -0.13
CA GLU A 8 -31.94 50.14 0.59
C GLU A 8 -31.70 49.11 1.71
N ARG A 9 -32.76 48.65 2.41
CA ARG A 9 -32.65 47.56 3.38
C ARG A 9 -32.31 46.22 2.73
N LEU A 10 -32.82 45.95 1.53
CA LEU A 10 -32.47 44.75 0.77
C LEU A 10 -31.03 44.80 0.29
N LYS A 11 -30.56 45.94 -0.24
CA LYS A 11 -29.15 46.14 -0.61
C LYS A 11 -28.23 45.95 0.59
N LEU A 12 -28.55 46.54 1.74
CA LEU A 12 -27.74 46.40 2.95
C LEU A 12 -27.71 44.94 3.45
N ARG A 13 -28.85 44.24 3.42
CA ARG A 13 -28.90 42.80 3.74
C ARG A 13 -28.06 41.97 2.77
N MET A 14 -28.16 42.24 1.48
CA MET A 14 -27.34 41.56 0.48
C MET A 14 -25.86 41.87 0.66
N MET A 15 -25.49 43.10 0.98
CA MET A 15 -24.10 43.49 1.26
C MET A 15 -23.56 42.80 2.52
N VAL A 16 -24.35 42.70 3.59
CA VAL A 16 -23.95 41.99 4.82
C VAL A 16 -23.82 40.49 4.55
N VAL A 17 -24.73 39.89 3.78
CA VAL A 17 -24.63 38.46 3.39
C VAL A 17 -23.41 38.22 2.49
N MET A 18 -23.14 39.10 1.52
CA MET A 18 -21.93 39.02 0.70
C MET A 18 -20.65 39.18 1.54
N LEU A 19 -20.65 40.08 2.53
CA LEU A 19 -19.51 40.26 3.44
C LEU A 19 -19.32 39.04 4.36
N LEU A 20 -20.39 38.41 4.84
CA LEU A 20 -20.32 37.18 5.63
C LEU A 20 -19.83 35.99 4.80
N MET A 21 -20.25 35.87 3.55
CA MET A 21 -19.75 34.84 2.62
C MET A 21 -18.28 35.10 2.23
N LEU A 22 -17.87 36.36 2.12
CA LEU A 22 -16.46 36.75 1.94
C LEU A 22 -15.63 36.45 3.19
N VAL A 23 -16.14 36.72 4.39
CA VAL A 23 -15.46 36.40 5.67
C VAL A 23 -15.39 34.88 5.89
N LEU A 24 -16.40 34.11 5.46
CA LEU A 24 -16.39 32.63 5.48
C LEU A 24 -15.42 32.02 4.46
N SER A 25 -15.09 32.73 3.39
CA SER A 25 -14.06 32.31 2.42
C SER A 25 -12.65 32.81 2.80
N LEU A 26 -12.54 33.87 3.61
CA LEU A 26 -11.31 34.35 4.24
C LEU A 26 -10.96 33.56 5.51
N PHE A 27 -11.93 32.86 6.10
CA PHE A 27 -11.67 31.78 7.05
C PHE A 27 -11.23 30.58 6.22
N GLU A 28 -9.95 30.59 5.84
CA GLU A 28 -9.32 29.48 5.15
C GLU A 28 -9.70 28.18 5.85
N GLN A 29 -10.27 27.31 5.04
CA GLN A 29 -10.42 25.92 5.36
C GLN A 29 -9.02 25.38 5.66
N ASN A 30 -8.69 25.22 6.94
CA ASN A 30 -7.78 24.17 7.39
C ASN A 30 -8.42 22.79 7.16
N MET A 31 -9.02 22.58 5.99
CA MET A 31 -9.12 21.25 5.45
C MET A 31 -7.71 20.91 5.03
N SER A 32 -7.00 20.19 5.90
CA SER A 32 -5.87 19.39 5.47
C SER A 32 -6.38 18.51 4.33
N PHE A 33 -6.13 18.91 3.10
CA PHE A 33 -6.23 18.02 1.97
C PHE A 33 -5.12 17.00 2.24
N SER A 34 -5.45 15.87 2.88
CA SER A 34 -4.50 14.79 2.98
C SER A 34 -4.23 14.38 1.53
N SER A 35 -3.04 14.69 1.03
CA SER A 35 -2.65 14.26 -0.31
C SER A 35 -2.80 12.73 -0.36
N PRO A 36 -3.11 12.14 -1.52
CA PRO A 36 -3.06 10.70 -1.66
C PRO A 36 -1.72 10.09 -1.22
N LEU A 37 -0.62 10.84 -1.37
CA LEU A 37 0.70 10.47 -0.86
C LEU A 37 0.71 10.35 0.68
N ASN A 38 -0.06 11.20 1.38
CA ASN A 38 -0.21 11.11 2.83
C ASN A 38 -0.94 9.82 3.26
N SER A 39 -1.87 9.28 2.45
CA SER A 39 -2.56 8.03 2.80
C SER A 39 -1.69 6.80 2.56
N GLU A 40 -0.92 6.78 1.47
CA GLU A 40 0.09 5.74 1.18
C GLU A 40 1.21 5.76 2.22
N GLY A 41 1.75 6.95 2.53
CA GLY A 41 2.77 7.10 3.56
C GLY A 41 2.27 6.71 4.95
N LEU A 42 1.04 7.05 5.32
CA LEU A 42 0.43 6.59 6.58
C LEU A 42 0.27 5.05 6.62
N ALA A 43 -0.08 4.43 5.49
CA ALA A 43 -0.13 2.97 5.39
C ALA A 43 1.24 2.34 5.63
N LEU A 44 2.28 2.87 5.01
CA LEU A 44 3.66 2.43 5.22
C LEU A 44 4.16 2.67 6.67
N LEU A 45 3.74 3.76 7.33
CA LEU A 45 4.01 3.95 8.77
C LEU A 45 3.28 2.93 9.65
N ARG A 46 2.08 2.46 9.27
CA ARG A 46 1.39 1.36 9.96
C ARG A 46 2.13 0.03 9.75
N PHE A 47 2.62 -0.23 8.54
CA PHE A 47 3.48 -1.39 8.30
C PHE A 47 4.75 -1.32 9.16
N LYS A 48 5.39 -0.16 9.27
CA LYS A 48 6.54 0.04 10.16
C LYS A 48 6.21 -0.30 11.62
N GLN A 49 4.99 -0.07 12.10
CA GLN A 49 4.58 -0.48 13.46
C GLN A 49 4.46 -2.00 13.62
N ARG A 50 4.28 -2.75 12.53
CA ARG A 50 4.29 -4.23 12.53
C ARG A 50 5.68 -4.83 12.47
N VAL A 51 6.68 -4.04 12.09
CA VAL A 51 8.09 -4.44 12.13
C VAL A 51 8.55 -4.38 13.59
N VAL A 52 8.66 -5.55 14.20
CA VAL A 52 9.08 -5.76 15.59
C VAL A 52 10.60 -5.63 15.74
N SER A 53 11.37 -5.98 14.70
CA SER A 53 12.82 -5.83 14.68
C SER A 53 13.31 -5.27 13.35
N ASP A 54 14.13 -4.23 13.43
CA ASP A 54 14.90 -3.63 12.33
C ASP A 54 16.35 -3.46 12.80
N PRO A 55 17.19 -4.53 12.73
CA PRO A 55 18.52 -4.52 13.32
C PRO A 55 19.47 -3.47 12.74
N PHE A 56 19.23 -3.05 11.50
CA PHE A 56 20.07 -2.09 10.79
C PHE A 56 19.52 -0.66 10.81
N GLY A 57 18.33 -0.45 11.39
CA GLY A 57 17.65 0.85 11.36
C GLY A 57 17.32 1.29 9.93
N SER A 58 17.09 0.35 9.02
CA SER A 58 16.82 0.62 7.61
C SER A 58 15.54 1.42 7.40
N LEU A 59 14.56 1.31 8.32
CA LEU A 59 13.32 2.07 8.30
C LEU A 59 13.42 3.38 9.10
N SER A 60 14.62 3.80 9.53
CA SER A 60 14.80 4.96 10.41
C SER A 60 14.38 6.30 9.78
N ASN A 61 14.49 6.45 8.46
CA ASN A 61 14.07 7.66 7.75
C ASN A 61 12.56 7.69 7.42
N TRP A 62 11.82 6.62 7.70
CA TRP A 62 10.37 6.59 7.54
C TRP A 62 9.68 7.35 8.67
N LYS A 63 9.36 8.62 8.44
CA LYS A 63 8.73 9.50 9.43
C LYS A 63 8.09 10.71 8.79
N GLU A 64 7.18 11.32 9.54
CA GLU A 64 6.69 12.66 9.27
C GLU A 64 7.76 13.70 9.63
N ILE A 65 7.93 14.70 8.77
CA ILE A 65 8.84 15.83 8.97
C ILE A 65 8.02 17.10 8.79
N ASP A 66 7.97 17.94 9.82
CA ASP A 66 7.30 19.25 9.79
C ASP A 66 5.83 19.22 9.31
N GLY A 67 5.09 18.15 9.63
CA GLY A 67 3.69 17.97 9.22
C GLY A 67 3.51 17.30 7.85
N GLU A 68 4.61 16.95 7.17
CA GLU A 68 4.62 16.36 5.83
C GLU A 68 5.03 14.89 5.87
N ILE A 69 4.26 14.06 5.17
CA ILE A 69 4.52 12.64 4.99
C ILE A 69 4.87 12.44 3.51
N ASP A 70 6.17 12.32 3.24
CA ASP A 70 6.68 12.05 1.90
C ASP A 70 7.31 10.64 1.85
N PRO A 71 6.54 9.59 1.52
CA PRO A 71 7.05 8.25 1.37
C PRO A 71 8.07 8.11 0.24
N CYS A 72 8.08 8.99 -0.77
CA CYS A 72 9.00 8.90 -1.89
C CYS A 72 10.45 9.25 -1.50
N SER A 73 10.63 9.89 -0.34
CA SER A 73 11.94 10.15 0.27
C SER A 73 12.46 8.98 1.13
N TRP A 74 11.64 7.94 1.35
CA TRP A 74 11.94 6.88 2.29
C TRP A 74 12.81 5.78 1.69
N PHE A 75 13.64 5.16 2.54
CA PHE A 75 14.50 4.07 2.09
C PHE A 75 13.64 2.91 1.57
N GLY A 76 13.97 2.41 0.39
CA GLY A 76 13.28 1.27 -0.22
C GLY A 76 11.91 1.61 -0.83
N VAL A 77 11.53 2.89 -0.92
CA VAL A 77 10.29 3.30 -1.57
C VAL A 77 10.62 4.03 -2.88
N GLU A 78 10.00 3.60 -3.98
CA GLU A 78 10.09 4.33 -5.26
C GLU A 78 8.71 4.77 -5.71
N CYS A 79 8.64 5.97 -6.27
CA CYS A 79 7.41 6.60 -6.71
C CYS A 79 7.43 6.94 -8.21
N SER A 80 6.25 6.91 -8.81
CA SER A 80 5.98 7.47 -10.14
C SER A 80 4.72 8.32 -10.05
N ASP A 81 4.74 9.52 -10.65
CA ASP A 81 3.59 10.44 -10.66
C ASP A 81 2.94 10.67 -9.28
N GLU A 82 3.76 10.87 -8.24
CA GLU A 82 3.31 11.04 -6.85
C GLU A 82 2.49 9.86 -6.31
N LYS A 83 2.85 8.64 -6.71
CA LYS A 83 2.29 7.37 -6.20
C LYS A 83 3.40 6.41 -5.87
N VAL A 84 3.26 5.68 -4.78
CA VAL A 84 4.18 4.58 -4.45
C VAL A 84 3.99 3.43 -5.44
N VAL A 85 5.05 3.09 -6.17
CA VAL A 85 5.02 2.02 -7.20
C VAL A 85 5.90 0.84 -6.85
N ILE A 86 6.96 1.02 -6.06
CA ILE A 86 7.85 -0.07 -5.65
C ILE A 86 8.14 0.04 -4.15
N LEU A 87 8.01 -1.10 -3.45
CA LEU A 87 8.53 -1.28 -2.11
C LEU A 87 9.62 -2.35 -2.11
N ASN A 88 10.86 -1.96 -1.85
CA ASN A 88 12.05 -2.80 -1.87
C ASN A 88 12.75 -2.80 -0.51
N LEU A 89 12.51 -3.86 0.26
CA LEU A 89 13.05 -4.06 1.61
C LEU A 89 13.73 -5.43 1.74
N LYS A 90 14.35 -5.92 0.67
CA LYS A 90 15.06 -7.19 0.66
C LYS A 90 16.32 -7.16 1.54
N ASP A 91 16.69 -8.30 2.10
CA ASP A 91 17.97 -8.51 2.80
C ASP A 91 18.19 -7.58 4.01
N LEU A 92 17.11 -7.23 4.74
CA LEU A 92 17.16 -6.28 5.85
C LEU A 92 17.03 -6.93 7.23
N CYS A 93 16.90 -8.26 7.30
CA CYS A 93 16.68 -9.01 8.54
C CYS A 93 15.48 -8.49 9.35
N LEU A 94 14.44 -7.97 8.66
CA LEU A 94 13.25 -7.45 9.33
C LEU A 94 12.46 -8.59 9.97
N VAL A 95 12.04 -8.40 11.22
CA VAL A 95 11.10 -9.31 11.90
C VAL A 95 9.78 -8.58 12.05
N GLY A 96 8.68 -9.20 11.64
CA GLY A 96 7.36 -8.59 11.68
C GLY A 96 6.32 -9.37 10.89
N ASN A 97 5.25 -8.70 10.49
CA ASN A 97 4.23 -9.26 9.62
C ASN A 97 3.65 -8.22 8.65
N LEU A 98 2.97 -8.72 7.62
CA LEU A 98 2.20 -7.88 6.71
C LEU A 98 0.81 -7.59 7.30
N GLY A 99 0.16 -6.55 6.79
CA GLY A 99 -1.16 -6.14 7.24
C GLY A 99 -2.04 -5.55 6.13
N PRO A 100 -3.33 -5.33 6.43
CA PRO A 100 -4.32 -4.83 5.48
C PRO A 100 -4.01 -3.42 4.94
N GLU A 101 -3.13 -2.66 5.61
CA GLU A 101 -2.70 -1.35 5.14
C GLU A 101 -2.06 -1.36 3.74
N PHE A 102 -1.52 -2.50 3.28
CA PHE A 102 -0.98 -2.64 1.92
C PHE A 102 -2.04 -2.38 0.84
N GLY A 103 -3.33 -2.60 1.14
CA GLY A 103 -4.43 -2.27 0.23
C GLY A 103 -4.58 -0.78 -0.08
N LYS A 104 -3.85 0.11 0.60
CA LYS A 104 -3.81 1.55 0.28
C LYS A 104 -2.81 1.91 -0.80
N LEU A 105 -1.91 1.00 -1.15
CA LEU A 105 -0.87 1.22 -2.16
C LEU A 105 -1.40 0.77 -3.54
N GLU A 106 -2.48 1.39 -4.00
CA GLU A 106 -3.26 0.92 -5.17
C GLU A 106 -2.45 0.89 -6.49
N ASN A 107 -1.34 1.63 -6.57
CA ASN A 107 -0.48 1.74 -7.74
C ASN A 107 0.80 0.91 -7.62
N LEU A 108 0.89 0.08 -6.58
CA LEU A 108 2.09 -0.70 -6.30
C LEU A 108 2.26 -1.79 -7.35
N LYS A 109 3.41 -1.76 -8.03
CA LYS A 109 3.82 -2.71 -9.07
C LYS A 109 4.74 -3.79 -8.56
N SER A 110 5.54 -3.49 -7.53
CA SER A 110 6.50 -4.46 -6.99
C SER A 110 6.59 -4.40 -5.48
N ILE A 111 6.44 -5.58 -4.85
CA ILE A 111 6.73 -5.83 -3.44
C ILE A 111 7.92 -6.79 -3.38
N LEU A 112 9.07 -6.30 -2.90
CA LEU A 112 10.30 -7.07 -2.76
C LEU A 112 10.69 -7.15 -1.29
N LEU A 113 10.34 -8.26 -0.64
CA LEU A 113 10.55 -8.51 0.79
C LEU A 113 11.42 -9.75 1.05
N ARG A 114 12.10 -10.23 0.01
CA ARG A 114 12.94 -11.43 0.06
C ARG A 114 13.96 -11.38 1.21
N ASN A 115 14.23 -12.54 1.79
CA ASN A 115 15.31 -12.73 2.77
C ASN A 115 15.15 -11.81 3.99
N ASN A 116 14.00 -11.94 4.64
CA ASN A 116 13.69 -11.34 5.93
C ASN A 116 13.17 -12.43 6.88
N SER A 117 12.69 -12.03 8.06
CA SER A 117 12.04 -12.92 9.03
C SER A 117 10.59 -12.48 9.25
N LEU A 118 9.90 -12.09 8.16
CA LEU A 118 8.49 -11.74 8.18
C LEU A 118 7.65 -13.02 8.28
N SER A 119 6.54 -12.97 9.03
CA SER A 119 5.70 -14.14 9.30
C SER A 119 4.20 -13.83 9.24
N GLY A 120 3.38 -14.85 9.46
CA GLY A 120 1.91 -14.77 9.37
C GLY A 120 1.39 -15.02 7.96
N SER A 121 0.11 -14.73 7.73
CA SER A 121 -0.53 -14.89 6.42
C SER A 121 -0.37 -13.65 5.53
N ILE A 122 -0.39 -13.85 4.22
CA ILE A 122 -0.52 -12.76 3.25
C ILE A 122 -1.91 -12.13 3.42
N PRO A 123 -2.03 -10.81 3.70
CA PRO A 123 -3.31 -10.13 3.81
C PRO A 123 -4.12 -10.21 2.51
N GLN A 124 -5.45 -10.28 2.62
CA GLN A 124 -6.33 -10.38 1.46
C GLN A 124 -6.17 -9.15 0.53
N GLU A 125 -5.92 -7.99 1.12
CA GLU A 125 -5.75 -6.72 0.43
C GLU A 125 -4.58 -6.71 -0.56
N ILE A 126 -3.56 -7.55 -0.38
CA ILE A 126 -2.49 -7.71 -1.38
C ILE A 126 -3.04 -8.38 -2.66
N GLY A 127 -4.02 -9.28 -2.51
CA GLY A 127 -4.73 -9.91 -3.64
C GLY A 127 -5.63 -8.95 -4.42
N GLU A 128 -5.84 -7.72 -3.92
CA GLU A 128 -6.68 -6.69 -4.56
C GLU A 128 -5.86 -5.65 -5.33
N LEU A 129 -4.52 -5.72 -5.28
CA LEU A 129 -3.60 -4.78 -5.94
C LEU A 129 -3.47 -5.07 -7.44
N LYS A 130 -4.37 -4.51 -8.24
CA LYS A 130 -4.51 -4.81 -9.68
C LYS A 130 -3.27 -4.53 -10.53
N GLU A 131 -2.47 -3.54 -10.11
CA GLU A 131 -1.25 -3.12 -10.80
C GLU A 131 -0.01 -3.93 -10.36
N LEU A 132 -0.16 -4.88 -9.41
CA LEU A 132 0.96 -5.64 -8.88
C LEU A 132 1.47 -6.64 -9.91
N GLU A 133 2.71 -6.44 -10.36
CA GLU A 133 3.40 -7.25 -11.37
C GLU A 133 4.42 -8.21 -10.74
N VAL A 134 5.05 -7.82 -9.64
CA VAL A 134 6.11 -8.59 -8.97
C VAL A 134 5.84 -8.70 -7.48
N LEU A 135 5.76 -9.94 -7.00
CA LEU A 135 5.67 -10.23 -5.57
C LEU A 135 6.76 -11.24 -5.18
N ASP A 136 7.77 -10.75 -4.47
CA ASP A 136 8.88 -11.57 -3.96
C ASP A 136 8.86 -11.59 -2.43
N LEU A 137 8.37 -12.70 -1.88
CA LEU A 137 8.30 -12.99 -0.45
C LEU A 137 9.24 -14.14 -0.07
N GLY A 138 10.12 -14.57 -0.96
CA GLY A 138 10.96 -15.74 -0.72
C GLY A 138 11.88 -15.59 0.48
N PHE A 139 12.30 -16.70 1.09
CA PHE A 139 13.16 -16.71 2.28
C PHE A 139 12.56 -15.86 3.43
N ASN A 140 11.36 -16.23 3.86
CA ASN A 140 10.67 -15.64 5.01
C ASN A 140 10.00 -16.77 5.83
N ASN A 141 9.13 -16.41 6.77
CA ASN A 141 8.41 -17.35 7.63
C ASN A 141 6.88 -17.20 7.47
N PHE A 142 6.41 -16.83 6.28
CA PHE A 142 4.98 -16.71 5.97
C PHE A 142 4.29 -18.07 5.97
N SER A 143 3.04 -18.11 6.42
CA SER A 143 2.24 -19.33 6.58
C SER A 143 0.75 -19.05 6.39
N GLY A 144 -0.08 -20.10 6.46
CA GLY A 144 -1.53 -19.98 6.24
C GLY A 144 -1.93 -20.02 4.75
N PRO A 145 -3.23 -19.84 4.46
CA PRO A 145 -3.77 -19.96 3.10
C PRO A 145 -3.44 -18.73 2.24
N PHE A 146 -3.44 -18.93 0.93
CA PHE A 146 -3.46 -17.81 -0.02
C PHE A 146 -4.81 -17.08 0.02
N PRO A 147 -4.83 -15.75 -0.24
CA PRO A 147 -6.07 -15.02 -0.45
C PRO A 147 -6.91 -15.65 -1.57
N SER A 148 -8.24 -15.64 -1.44
CA SER A 148 -9.16 -16.26 -2.41
C SER A 148 -9.04 -15.73 -3.84
N ASP A 149 -8.62 -14.48 -3.97
CA ASP A 149 -8.53 -13.75 -5.26
C ASP A 149 -7.10 -13.60 -5.77
N PHE A 150 -6.13 -14.23 -5.08
CA PHE A 150 -4.72 -14.17 -5.42
C PHE A 150 -4.48 -14.85 -6.77
N GLY A 151 -3.98 -14.09 -7.76
CA GLY A 151 -3.73 -14.57 -9.13
C GLY A 151 -4.82 -14.24 -10.15
N ASN A 152 -6.10 -14.18 -9.76
CA ASN A 152 -7.20 -13.93 -10.71
C ASN A 152 -7.38 -12.44 -11.07
N ASN A 153 -7.02 -11.53 -10.15
CA ASN A 153 -7.21 -10.09 -10.31
C ASN A 153 -5.90 -9.29 -10.42
N LEU A 154 -4.77 -9.99 -10.39
CA LEU A 154 -3.45 -9.38 -10.38
C LEU A 154 -2.85 -9.44 -11.77
N SER A 155 -2.09 -8.39 -12.13
CA SER A 155 -1.27 -8.39 -13.34
C SER A 155 0.09 -9.06 -13.09
N LEU A 156 0.14 -10.06 -12.21
CA LEU A 156 1.38 -10.69 -11.77
C LEU A 156 2.10 -11.31 -12.96
N THR A 157 3.40 -11.03 -13.07
CA THR A 157 4.30 -11.69 -14.02
C THR A 157 5.33 -12.53 -13.29
N THR A 158 5.60 -12.21 -12.01
CA THR A 158 6.59 -12.87 -11.19
C THR A 158 6.06 -13.07 -9.77
N LEU A 159 6.03 -14.33 -9.33
CA LEU A 159 5.61 -14.70 -7.97
C LEU A 159 6.66 -15.62 -7.35
N LEU A 160 7.41 -15.10 -6.37
CA LEU A 160 8.47 -15.83 -5.68
C LEU A 160 8.09 -16.03 -4.21
N LEU A 161 7.88 -17.28 -3.83
CA LEU A 161 7.37 -17.67 -2.51
C LEU A 161 8.24 -18.75 -1.85
N ASP A 162 9.35 -19.11 -2.48
CA ASP A 162 10.27 -20.14 -2.02
C ASP A 162 10.76 -19.92 -0.59
N ASN A 163 11.02 -21.01 0.13
CA ASN A 163 11.52 -20.96 1.51
C ASN A 163 10.59 -20.16 2.45
N ASN A 164 9.32 -20.58 2.52
CA ASN A 164 8.29 -20.15 3.48
C ASN A 164 7.55 -21.38 4.06
N GLU A 165 6.58 -21.17 4.95
CA GLU A 165 5.78 -22.19 5.64
C GLU A 165 4.31 -22.24 5.16
N PHE A 166 4.04 -21.92 3.90
CA PHE A 166 2.66 -21.93 3.38
C PHE A 166 2.03 -23.33 3.52
N LEU A 167 0.83 -23.37 4.12
CA LEU A 167 0.08 -24.60 4.37
C LEU A 167 -1.05 -24.71 3.34
N GLY A 168 -1.17 -25.88 2.71
CA GLY A 168 -2.24 -26.18 1.76
C GLY A 168 -1.85 -25.81 0.33
N ASN A 169 -2.26 -26.65 -0.61
CA ASN A 169 -1.98 -26.52 -2.04
C ASN A 169 -2.25 -25.07 -2.49
N LEU A 170 -1.29 -24.46 -3.20
CA LEU A 170 -1.60 -23.40 -4.17
C LEU A 170 -2.87 -23.83 -4.90
N ALA A 171 -3.89 -22.98 -4.94
CA ALA A 171 -5.11 -23.30 -5.66
C ALA A 171 -4.71 -23.77 -7.07
N PRO A 172 -5.28 -24.86 -7.61
CA PRO A 172 -4.90 -25.40 -8.91
C PRO A 172 -4.81 -24.33 -10.01
N GLU A 173 -5.67 -23.32 -9.92
CA GLU A 173 -5.69 -22.13 -10.77
C GLU A 173 -4.35 -21.36 -10.73
N ILE A 174 -3.81 -21.08 -9.54
CA ILE A 174 -2.52 -20.38 -9.35
C ILE A 174 -1.36 -21.27 -9.83
N TYR A 175 -1.46 -22.58 -9.62
CA TYR A 175 -0.43 -23.54 -10.04
C TYR A 175 -0.34 -23.65 -11.57
N GLU A 176 -1.48 -23.74 -12.27
CA GLU A 176 -1.51 -23.87 -13.72
C GLU A 176 -1.20 -22.56 -14.46
N GLU A 177 -1.53 -21.40 -13.89
CA GLU A 177 -1.28 -20.10 -14.51
C GLU A 177 0.16 -19.63 -14.35
N TYR A 178 0.75 -19.79 -13.15
CA TYR A 178 2.03 -19.16 -12.82
C TYR A 178 3.22 -20.14 -12.75
N CYS A 179 2.98 -21.45 -12.76
CA CYS A 179 4.03 -22.47 -12.53
C CYS A 179 4.09 -23.53 -13.65
N PRO A 180 4.61 -23.21 -14.85
CA PRO A 180 4.62 -24.14 -15.99
C PRO A 180 5.83 -25.08 -15.96
N ALA A 181 5.94 -25.98 -14.97
CA ALA A 181 7.00 -26.98 -14.94
C ALA A 181 6.47 -28.41 -15.18
N ARG A 182 6.35 -28.82 -16.45
CA ARG A 182 6.27 -30.25 -16.83
C ARG A 182 7.63 -30.94 -16.57
N ARG A 183 8.02 -31.19 -15.31
CA ARG A 183 9.00 -32.25 -14.98
C ARG A 183 9.31 -32.54 -13.51
N TYR A 184 8.60 -31.96 -12.55
CA TYR A 184 8.80 -32.31 -11.14
C TYR A 184 7.50 -32.77 -10.50
N SER A 185 7.64 -33.64 -9.52
CA SER A 185 6.51 -34.12 -8.74
C SER A 185 5.93 -32.98 -7.89
N LEU A 186 4.62 -33.02 -7.61
CA LEU A 186 3.87 -31.95 -6.92
C LEU A 186 4.52 -31.44 -5.61
N TRP A 187 5.31 -32.28 -4.93
CA TRP A 187 6.02 -31.92 -3.69
C TRP A 187 7.35 -31.18 -3.94
N GLU A 188 8.03 -31.40 -5.07
CA GLU A 188 9.27 -30.69 -5.43
C GLU A 188 8.98 -29.26 -5.91
N ALA A 189 7.87 -29.05 -6.63
CA ALA A 189 7.45 -27.72 -7.07
C ALA A 189 7.02 -26.83 -5.89
N ALA A 190 6.31 -27.41 -4.91
CA ALA A 190 5.92 -26.72 -3.68
C ALA A 190 7.14 -26.44 -2.76
N ALA A 191 8.12 -27.35 -2.71
CA ALA A 191 9.35 -27.16 -1.93
C ALA A 191 10.33 -26.18 -2.59
N ALA A 192 10.30 -26.04 -3.91
CA ALA A 192 11.19 -25.12 -4.63
C ALA A 192 10.67 -23.68 -4.65
N GLY A 193 9.35 -23.43 -4.60
CA GLY A 193 8.73 -22.10 -4.62
C GLY A 193 9.20 -21.15 -5.73
N VAL A 194 9.78 -21.71 -6.80
CA VAL A 194 10.20 -21.00 -7.99
C VAL A 194 9.11 -21.14 -9.03
N CYS A 195 8.14 -20.21 -9.02
CA CYS A 195 7.34 -19.93 -10.20
C CYS A 195 8.06 -18.82 -10.98
N THR A 196 9.07 -19.20 -11.77
CA THR A 196 9.70 -18.31 -12.77
C THR A 196 9.42 -18.90 -14.15
N LEU A 197 9.02 -18.03 -15.09
CA LEU A 197 8.84 -18.31 -16.52
C LEU A 197 9.98 -19.15 -17.12
#